data_AF-H3GNU7-F1
#
_entry.id   AF-H3GNU7-F1
#
_cell.length_a   1.000
_cell.length_b   1.000
_cell.length_c   1.000
_cell.angle_alpha   90.00
_cell.angle_beta   90.00
_cell.angle_gamma   90.00
#
_symmetry.space_group_name_H-M   'P 1'
#
loop_
_entity.id
_entity.type
_entity.pdbx_description
1 polymer ?
#
loop_
_entity_poly.entity_id
_entity_poly.type
_entity_poly.pdbx_seq_one_letter_code
_entity_poly.pdbx_strand_id
1 'polypeptide(L)'
;MPAFPTIKLTYFNFTGRAEAARLAFYLGGVPFEDNRMSRDQFSALKTSLPLGQLPVLEVDGEVFTQSSAILRYAGRLGGLYPTSAPFAAAKVDEMLHALAEMGEQMMPSFSEKDEDKKKAMREELATVTLPRYAAQLDARLEKMRLMPVFQSEKVFVHELTIYQWMKSFRSGMIDYISPTVLDGYELLNATFDKVAKHPKVVEWNSLPHDTPKLKLKYFPVPGRAEPIRLTFFIGGIAFEDERLSFDEFAKIKASLPFNQMPVLDVDGEVISQSVAILRYAGTLAGLYPSLDTLAAYRVDEILALIDEMFSNPAWRETVSESDPDKLQKMREGLSAGLIPKTLNFLEKRVAQFDASYATCEHLTVADLAIYAVLLILKGGRPGIPASITDPFQNLQRVFEVVKAHPKVVEWNAAHA
;
A
#
# COMPACT_ATOMS: atom_id res chain seq x y z
N MET A 1 16.39 17.52 -10.00
CA MET A 1 16.60 16.42 -9.03
C MET A 1 16.58 15.12 -9.81
N PRO A 2 17.40 14.11 -9.49
CA PRO A 2 17.22 12.81 -10.13
C PRO A 2 15.80 12.32 -9.79
N ALA A 3 15.02 11.99 -10.81
CA ALA A 3 13.81 11.21 -10.60
C ALA A 3 14.26 9.90 -9.94
N PHE A 4 13.72 9.59 -8.76
CA PHE A 4 13.89 8.26 -8.23
C PHE A 4 13.12 7.29 -9.13
N PRO A 5 13.62 6.05 -9.32
CA PRO A 5 12.83 5.03 -9.98
C PRO A 5 11.53 4.78 -9.21
N THR A 6 10.53 4.21 -9.87
CA THR A 6 9.33 3.76 -9.16
C THR A 6 9.73 2.58 -8.27
N ILE A 7 9.58 2.75 -6.95
CA ILE A 7 10.01 1.75 -5.96
C ILE A 7 8.79 1.27 -5.17
N LYS A 8 8.60 -0.05 -5.10
CA LYS A 8 7.59 -0.70 -4.26
C LYS A 8 8.22 -1.78 -3.41
N LEU A 9 8.20 -1.61 -2.09
CA LEU A 9 8.67 -2.60 -1.12
C LEU A 9 7.47 -3.39 -0.60
N THR A 10 7.46 -4.70 -0.84
CA THR A 10 6.38 -5.58 -0.41
C THR A 10 6.82 -6.48 0.75
N TYR A 11 6.10 -6.40 1.87
CA TYR A 11 6.32 -7.23 3.05
C TYR A 11 5.05 -7.39 3.89
N PHE A 12 5.10 -8.20 4.93
CA PHE A 12 4.00 -8.32 5.88
C PHE A 12 3.71 -7.01 6.62
N ASN A 13 2.49 -6.89 7.15
CA ASN A 13 2.07 -5.81 8.04
C ASN A 13 2.67 -5.94 9.46
N PHE A 14 4.00 -6.09 9.54
CA PHE A 14 4.81 -5.93 10.74
C PHE A 14 6.24 -5.55 10.30
N THR A 15 7.12 -5.24 11.25
CA THR A 15 8.49 -4.78 10.96
C THR A 15 9.33 -5.83 10.23
N GLY A 16 9.73 -6.89 10.94
CA GLY A 16 10.46 -8.04 10.41
C GLY A 16 11.67 -7.68 9.55
N ARG A 17 11.91 -8.48 8.49
CA ARG A 17 13.09 -8.36 7.62
C ARG A 17 13.07 -7.14 6.69
N ALA A 18 11.94 -6.45 6.55
CA ALA A 18 11.82 -5.27 5.67
C ALA A 18 12.10 -3.95 6.38
N GLU A 19 12.00 -3.91 7.71
CA GLU A 19 11.99 -2.65 8.46
C GLU A 19 13.27 -1.82 8.30
N ALA A 20 14.43 -2.47 8.24
CA ALA A 20 15.69 -1.76 8.00
C ALA A 20 15.70 -1.07 6.62
N ALA A 21 15.10 -1.70 5.59
CA ALA A 21 15.00 -1.10 4.26
C ALA A 21 13.98 0.05 4.22
N ARG A 22 12.83 -0.09 4.90
CA ARG A 22 11.85 0.99 5.07
C ARG A 22 12.50 2.23 5.70
N LEU A 23 13.21 2.04 6.82
CA LEU A 23 13.99 3.12 7.45
C LEU A 23 15.04 3.69 6.50
N ALA A 24 15.75 2.86 5.73
CA ALA A 24 16.78 3.35 4.82
C ALA A 24 16.21 4.26 3.72
N PHE A 25 15.08 3.88 3.12
CA PHE A 25 14.38 4.74 2.16
C PHE A 25 13.89 6.04 2.81
N TYR A 26 13.23 5.93 3.96
CA TYR A 26 12.68 7.08 4.69
C TYR A 26 13.77 8.09 5.12
N LEU A 27 14.85 7.61 5.73
CA LEU A 27 15.98 8.44 6.14
C LEU A 27 16.63 9.12 4.93
N GLY A 28 16.78 8.37 3.84
CA GLY A 28 17.32 8.86 2.57
C GLY A 28 16.44 9.87 1.83
N GLY A 29 15.18 10.03 2.23
CA GLY A 29 14.21 10.83 1.47
C GLY A 29 13.90 10.22 0.10
N VAL A 30 14.03 8.90 -0.02
CA VAL A 30 13.72 8.15 -1.23
C VAL A 30 12.24 7.80 -1.20
N PRO A 31 11.41 8.32 -2.12
CA PRO A 31 10.00 7.96 -2.20
C PRO A 31 9.86 6.49 -2.59
N PHE A 32 9.00 5.76 -1.88
CA PHE A 32 8.68 4.36 -2.16
C PHE A 32 7.26 4.04 -1.70
N GLU A 33 6.63 3.06 -2.35
CA GLU A 33 5.38 2.44 -1.90
C GLU A 33 5.72 1.35 -0.86
N ASP A 34 5.21 1.49 0.37
CA ASP A 34 5.29 0.45 1.42
C ASP A 34 4.07 -0.48 1.34
N ASN A 35 4.13 -1.45 0.45
CA ASN A 35 3.06 -2.41 0.20
C ASN A 35 3.02 -3.48 1.30
N ARG A 36 2.14 -3.29 2.28
CA ARG A 36 1.97 -4.18 3.44
C ARG A 36 0.84 -5.17 3.21
N MET A 37 1.11 -6.45 3.43
CA MET A 37 0.12 -7.51 3.21
C MET A 37 -0.10 -8.42 4.41
N SER A 38 -1.29 -9.03 4.44
CA SER A 38 -1.68 -10.08 5.35
C SER A 38 -1.04 -11.42 4.98
N ARG A 39 -1.14 -12.41 5.88
CA ARG A 39 -0.67 -13.78 5.63
C ARG A 39 -1.48 -14.47 4.52
N ASP A 40 -2.77 -14.16 4.40
CA ASP A 40 -3.63 -14.75 3.37
C ASP A 40 -3.30 -14.20 1.99
N GLN A 41 -3.06 -12.89 1.89
CA GLN A 41 -2.55 -12.26 0.66
C GLN A 41 -1.20 -12.86 0.24
N PHE A 42 -0.28 -13.03 1.20
CA PHE A 42 0.99 -13.71 0.92
C PHE A 42 0.79 -15.15 0.45
N SER A 43 -0.12 -15.90 1.08
CA SER A 43 -0.40 -17.30 0.68
C SER A 43 -0.86 -17.38 -0.78
N ALA A 44 -1.71 -16.45 -1.22
CA ALA A 44 -2.18 -16.36 -2.59
C ALA A 44 -1.07 -15.96 -3.60
N LEU A 45 -0.12 -15.12 -3.19
CA LEU A 45 0.99 -14.64 -4.04
C LEU A 45 2.23 -15.55 -4.00
N LYS A 46 2.35 -16.45 -3.01
CA LYS A 46 3.60 -17.14 -2.72
C LYS A 46 4.20 -17.86 -3.94
N THR A 47 3.37 -18.48 -4.77
CA THR A 47 3.84 -19.24 -5.94
C THR A 47 4.26 -18.36 -7.11
N SER A 48 3.86 -17.08 -7.14
CA SER A 48 4.29 -16.12 -8.17
C SER A 48 5.57 -15.37 -7.79
N LEU A 49 5.97 -15.36 -6.51
CA LEU A 49 7.18 -14.69 -6.06
C LEU A 49 8.45 -15.45 -6.50
N PRO A 50 9.51 -14.76 -6.95
CA PRO A 50 10.71 -15.41 -7.52
C PRO A 50 11.36 -16.47 -6.62
N LEU A 51 11.34 -16.26 -5.30
CA LEU A 51 11.87 -17.20 -4.30
C LEU A 51 10.79 -17.70 -3.32
N GLY A 52 9.51 -17.46 -3.59
CA GLY A 52 8.41 -17.85 -2.69
C GLY A 52 8.47 -17.23 -1.29
N GLN A 53 9.13 -16.07 -1.16
CA GLN A 53 9.46 -15.42 0.12
C GLN A 53 9.32 -13.90 0.02
N LEU A 54 9.10 -13.27 1.17
CA LEU A 54 9.15 -11.82 1.37
C LEU A 54 10.36 -11.46 2.26
N PRO A 55 10.91 -10.23 2.17
CA PRO A 55 10.47 -9.12 1.32
C PRO A 55 10.86 -9.28 -0.15
N VAL A 56 10.09 -8.60 -1.00
CA VAL A 56 10.45 -8.32 -2.39
C VAL A 56 10.44 -6.81 -2.64
N LEU A 57 11.34 -6.33 -3.48
CA LEU A 57 11.43 -4.95 -3.91
C LEU A 57 11.23 -4.89 -5.41
N GLU A 58 10.26 -4.12 -5.87
CA GLU A 58 10.08 -3.84 -7.30
C GLU A 58 10.68 -2.46 -7.60
N VAL A 59 11.52 -2.39 -8.64
CA VAL A 59 12.14 -1.15 -9.12
C VAL A 59 11.90 -1.07 -10.63
N ASP A 60 11.12 -0.08 -11.07
CA ASP A 60 10.73 0.08 -12.49
C ASP A 60 10.21 -1.22 -13.13
N GLY A 61 9.44 -2.01 -12.37
CA GLY A 61 8.87 -3.30 -12.79
C GLY A 61 9.81 -4.51 -12.63
N GLU A 62 11.08 -4.32 -12.27
CA GLU A 62 12.01 -5.42 -12.01
C GLU A 62 11.96 -5.84 -10.52
N VAL A 63 11.78 -7.14 -10.27
CA VAL A 63 11.61 -7.69 -8.92
C VAL A 63 12.93 -8.21 -8.36
N PHE A 64 13.37 -7.61 -7.25
CA PHE A 64 14.50 -8.01 -6.43
C PHE A 64 14.03 -8.76 -5.18
N THR A 65 14.83 -9.73 -4.75
CA THR A 65 14.60 -10.50 -3.51
C THR A 65 15.79 -10.29 -2.55
N GLN A 66 15.72 -10.93 -1.38
CA GLN A 66 16.74 -10.88 -0.31
C GLN A 66 16.81 -9.54 0.43
N SER A 67 16.43 -9.56 1.70
CA SER A 67 16.37 -8.36 2.56
C SER A 67 17.69 -7.60 2.62
N SER A 68 18.84 -8.29 2.67
CA SER A 68 20.16 -7.63 2.71
C SER A 68 20.54 -6.97 1.37
N ALA A 69 20.10 -7.52 0.23
CA ALA A 69 20.31 -6.88 -1.07
C ALA A 69 19.42 -5.64 -1.21
N ILE A 70 18.15 -5.77 -0.84
CA ILE A 70 17.16 -4.68 -0.80
C ILE A 70 17.64 -3.54 0.10
N LEU A 71 18.11 -3.85 1.32
CA LEU A 71 18.64 -2.87 2.25
C LEU A 71 19.87 -2.13 1.70
N ARG A 72 20.80 -2.84 1.04
CA ARG A 72 21.96 -2.20 0.40
C ARG A 72 21.52 -1.28 -0.74
N TYR A 73 20.54 -1.67 -1.54
CA TYR A 73 19.97 -0.82 -2.60
C TYR A 73 19.35 0.46 -2.01
N ALA A 74 18.47 0.32 -1.01
CA ALA A 74 17.89 1.44 -0.28
C ALA A 74 18.96 2.36 0.33
N GLY A 75 19.99 1.76 0.95
CA GLY A 75 21.12 2.48 1.50
C GLY A 75 21.95 3.22 0.45
N ARG A 76 22.13 2.67 -0.76
CA ARG A 76 22.83 3.37 -1.85
C ARG A 76 22.05 4.60 -2.32
N LEU A 77 20.74 4.46 -2.52
CA LEU A 77 19.88 5.58 -2.94
C LEU A 77 19.78 6.66 -1.86
N GLY A 78 19.61 6.27 -0.60
CA GLY A 78 19.56 7.19 0.54
C GLY A 78 20.91 7.70 1.02
N GLY A 79 22.00 7.29 0.35
CA GLY A 79 23.37 7.61 0.74
C GLY A 79 23.85 6.90 2.02
N LEU A 80 23.07 6.06 2.69
CA LEU A 80 23.38 5.35 3.94
C LEU A 80 24.32 4.13 3.76
N TYR A 81 25.04 4.05 2.64
CA TYR A 81 26.01 3.00 2.32
C TYR A 81 27.30 3.64 1.77
N PRO A 82 28.51 3.22 2.20
CA PRO A 82 29.77 3.87 1.83
C PRO A 82 30.25 3.44 0.42
N THR A 83 29.54 3.88 -0.62
CA THR A 83 29.78 3.48 -2.02
C THR A 83 31.16 3.83 -2.56
N SER A 84 31.79 4.90 -2.07
CA SER A 84 33.11 5.36 -2.49
C SER A 84 34.28 4.76 -1.68
N ALA A 85 34.00 3.91 -0.69
CA ALA A 85 35.02 3.32 0.18
C ALA A 85 34.86 1.78 0.23
N PRO A 86 35.43 1.03 -0.73
CA PRO A 86 35.22 -0.41 -0.86
C PRO A 86 35.51 -1.22 0.41
N PHE A 87 36.57 -0.87 1.15
CA PHE A 87 36.90 -1.55 2.40
C PHE A 87 35.87 -1.30 3.51
N ALA A 88 35.35 -0.06 3.60
CA ALA A 88 34.27 0.26 4.52
C ALA A 88 32.96 -0.41 4.13
N ALA A 89 32.66 -0.47 2.82
CA ALA A 89 31.52 -1.20 2.28
C ALA A 89 31.59 -2.68 2.63
N ALA A 90 32.76 -3.32 2.49
CA ALA A 90 32.97 -4.70 2.91
C ALA A 90 32.74 -4.90 4.42
N LYS A 91 33.12 -3.93 5.26
CA LYS A 91 32.85 -3.96 6.71
C LYS A 91 31.36 -3.85 7.03
N VAL A 92 30.63 -3.00 6.31
CA VAL A 92 29.16 -2.94 6.41
C VAL A 92 28.56 -4.29 6.00
N ASP A 93 28.99 -4.86 4.88
CA ASP A 93 28.49 -6.13 4.38
C ASP A 93 28.80 -7.28 5.36
N GLU A 94 29.99 -7.34 5.96
CA GLU A 94 30.35 -8.30 7.03
C GLU A 94 29.34 -8.25 8.18
N MET A 95 29.00 -7.06 8.67
CA MET A 95 28.03 -6.88 9.75
C MET A 95 26.62 -7.33 9.35
N LEU A 96 26.17 -6.99 8.13
CA LEU A 96 24.85 -7.38 7.62
C LEU A 96 24.70 -8.90 7.50
N HIS A 97 25.74 -9.61 7.03
CA HIS A 97 25.70 -11.06 6.91
C HIS A 97 25.70 -11.74 8.29
N ALA A 98 26.55 -11.28 9.22
CA ALA A 98 26.57 -11.82 10.59
C ALA A 98 25.22 -11.65 11.31
N LEU A 99 24.55 -10.50 11.14
CA LEU A 99 23.21 -10.25 11.66
C LEU A 99 22.15 -11.14 10.99
N ALA A 100 22.27 -11.40 9.68
CA ALA A 100 21.37 -12.29 8.97
C ALA A 100 21.50 -13.75 9.46
N GLU A 101 22.73 -14.27 9.58
CA GLU A 101 23.00 -15.62 10.08
C GLU A 101 22.46 -15.82 11.49
N MET A 102 22.66 -14.84 12.37
CA MET A 102 22.10 -14.88 13.73
C MET A 102 20.57 -14.92 13.69
N GLY A 103 19.94 -14.10 12.84
CA GLY A 103 18.49 -14.09 12.65
C GLY A 103 17.97 -15.44 12.15
N GLU A 104 18.72 -16.12 11.27
CA GLU A 104 18.40 -17.47 10.80
C GLU A 104 18.46 -18.51 11.93
N GLN A 105 19.41 -18.41 12.85
CA GLN A 105 19.47 -19.30 14.03
C GLN A 105 18.26 -19.11 14.97
N MET A 106 17.62 -17.94 14.96
CA MET A 106 16.41 -17.72 15.75
C MET A 106 15.13 -18.29 15.10
N MET A 107 15.08 -18.38 13.77
CA MET A 107 13.88 -18.76 13.01
C MET A 107 13.20 -20.06 13.47
N PRO A 108 13.93 -21.15 13.78
CA PRO A 108 13.33 -22.38 14.28
C PRO A 108 12.46 -22.16 15.53
N SER A 109 12.92 -21.32 16.47
CA SER A 109 12.19 -21.06 17.72
C SER A 109 10.87 -20.28 17.53
N PHE A 110 10.70 -19.59 16.40
CA PHE A 110 9.44 -18.92 16.06
C PHE A 110 8.41 -19.86 15.45
N SER A 111 8.85 -21.00 14.92
CA SER A 111 7.96 -21.99 14.27
C SER A 111 7.67 -23.21 15.14
N GLU A 112 8.35 -23.34 16.30
CA GLU A 112 8.14 -24.43 17.25
C GLU A 112 6.79 -24.28 17.98
N LYS A 113 6.04 -25.39 18.03
CA LYS A 113 4.70 -25.47 18.62
C LYS A 113 4.71 -26.11 20.01
N ASP A 114 5.70 -26.93 20.30
CA ASP A 114 5.92 -27.53 21.61
C ASP A 114 6.55 -26.48 22.54
N GLU A 115 5.83 -26.10 23.60
CA GLU A 115 6.25 -24.99 24.48
C GLU A 115 7.54 -25.31 25.25
N ASP A 116 7.75 -26.56 25.67
CA ASP A 116 8.96 -26.95 26.39
C ASP A 116 10.19 -26.93 25.47
N LYS A 117 10.04 -27.41 24.23
CA LYS A 117 11.10 -27.29 23.21
C LYS A 117 11.38 -25.84 22.84
N LYS A 118 10.33 -25.04 22.63
CA LYS A 118 10.47 -23.61 22.32
C LYS A 118 11.23 -22.89 23.42
N LYS A 119 10.89 -23.14 24.68
CA LYS A 119 11.60 -22.60 25.84
C LYS A 119 13.07 -23.01 25.82
N ALA A 120 13.37 -24.30 25.70
CA ALA A 120 14.75 -24.78 25.66
C ALA A 120 15.57 -24.15 24.52
N MET A 121 14.99 -24.04 23.32
CA MET A 121 15.64 -23.39 22.17
C MET A 121 15.94 -21.91 22.45
N ARG A 122 14.99 -21.17 23.04
CA ARG A 122 15.17 -19.75 23.34
C ARG A 122 16.13 -19.49 24.51
N GLU A 123 16.17 -20.37 25.50
CA GLU A 123 17.17 -20.34 26.57
C GLU A 123 18.60 -20.60 26.04
N GLU A 124 18.77 -21.55 25.12
CA GLU A 124 20.05 -21.77 24.42
C GLU A 124 20.43 -20.54 23.58
N LEU A 125 19.48 -19.97 22.82
CA LEU A 125 19.71 -18.74 22.07
C LEU A 125 20.19 -17.61 23.00
N ALA A 126 19.50 -17.41 24.14
CA ALA A 126 19.81 -16.36 25.09
C ALA A 126 21.17 -16.51 25.79
N THR A 127 21.60 -17.75 26.06
CA THR A 127 22.81 -18.03 26.84
C THR A 127 24.05 -18.32 26.00
N VAL A 128 23.88 -18.76 24.75
CA VAL A 128 24.99 -19.19 23.88
C VAL A 128 25.04 -18.34 22.62
N THR A 129 23.99 -18.36 21.81
CA THR A 129 24.01 -17.79 20.46
C THR A 129 24.06 -16.27 20.46
N LEU A 130 23.14 -15.62 21.18
CA LEU A 130 23.06 -14.15 21.23
C LEU A 130 24.32 -13.53 21.84
N PRO A 131 24.85 -14.04 22.98
CA PRO A 131 26.10 -13.51 23.53
C PRO A 131 27.30 -13.66 22.57
N ARG A 132 27.42 -14.80 21.88
CA ARG A 132 28.49 -15.04 20.91
C ARG A 132 28.45 -14.02 19.76
N TYR A 133 27.29 -13.83 19.14
CA TYR A 133 27.15 -12.86 18.05
C TYR A 133 27.33 -11.42 18.55
N ALA A 134 26.75 -11.08 19.70
CA ALA A 134 26.84 -9.74 20.26
C ALA A 134 28.31 -9.35 20.55
N ALA A 135 29.07 -10.23 21.20
CA ALA A 135 30.50 -10.01 21.47
C ALA A 135 31.30 -9.83 20.17
N GLN A 136 31.00 -10.62 19.14
CA GLN A 136 31.68 -10.52 17.85
C GLN A 136 31.35 -9.20 17.15
N LEU A 137 30.09 -8.82 17.08
CA LEU A 137 29.61 -7.58 16.45
C LEU A 137 30.20 -6.35 17.16
N ASP A 138 30.20 -6.33 18.50
CA ASP A 138 30.77 -5.25 19.29
C ASP A 138 32.28 -5.07 18.97
N ALA A 139 33.03 -6.17 18.92
CA ALA A 139 34.44 -6.14 18.52
C ALA A 139 34.68 -5.66 17.07
N ARG A 140 33.70 -5.77 16.17
CA ARG A 140 33.79 -5.20 14.80
C ARG A 140 33.48 -3.71 14.83
N LEU A 141 32.46 -3.29 15.58
CA LEU A 141 32.13 -1.88 15.78
C LEU A 141 33.32 -1.10 16.36
N GLU A 142 34.08 -1.70 17.28
CA GLU A 142 35.29 -1.09 17.85
C GLU A 142 36.33 -0.73 16.79
N LYS A 143 36.48 -1.58 15.77
CA LYS A 143 37.39 -1.32 14.65
C LYS A 143 36.78 -0.36 13.63
N MET A 144 35.48 -0.49 13.37
CA MET A 144 34.77 0.36 12.41
C MET A 144 34.74 1.82 12.88
N ARG A 145 34.45 2.11 14.14
CA ARG A 145 34.37 3.49 14.66
C ARG A 145 35.67 4.30 14.50
N LEU A 146 36.81 3.62 14.36
CA LEU A 146 38.12 4.27 14.12
C LEU A 146 38.31 4.71 12.66
N MET A 147 37.49 4.23 11.73
CA MET A 147 37.61 4.58 10.31
C MET A 147 36.94 5.94 10.04
N PRO A 148 37.56 6.86 9.26
CA PRO A 148 37.03 8.21 9.03
C PRO A 148 35.58 8.25 8.53
N VAL A 149 35.20 7.30 7.67
CA VAL A 149 33.84 7.20 7.11
C VAL A 149 32.76 6.95 8.18
N PHE A 150 33.10 6.32 9.30
CA PHE A 150 32.17 5.99 10.39
C PHE A 150 32.23 6.98 11.56
N GLN A 151 33.08 8.01 11.49
CA GLN A 151 33.16 9.09 12.49
C GLN A 151 32.15 10.23 12.24
N SER A 152 31.24 10.06 11.27
CA SER A 152 30.16 11.02 11.01
C SER A 152 28.88 10.68 11.79
N GLU A 153 28.04 11.69 12.02
CA GLU A 153 26.67 11.53 12.56
C GLU A 153 25.73 10.75 11.62
N LYS A 154 26.17 10.45 10.40
CA LYS A 154 25.40 9.69 9.42
C LYS A 154 25.11 8.29 9.95
N VAL A 155 23.86 7.86 9.77
CA VAL A 155 23.42 6.50 10.03
C VAL A 155 23.69 5.64 8.78
N PHE A 156 24.31 4.48 8.96
CA PHE A 156 24.56 3.50 7.92
C PHE A 156 23.64 2.28 8.07
N VAL A 157 23.45 1.53 6.99
CA VAL A 157 22.52 0.39 6.96
C VAL A 157 22.80 -0.73 7.97
N HIS A 158 24.05 -0.94 8.38
CA HIS A 158 24.38 -1.91 9.43
C HIS A 158 23.87 -1.43 10.80
N GLU A 159 23.95 -0.12 11.07
CA GLU A 159 23.41 0.49 12.29
C GLU A 159 21.88 0.39 12.34
N LEU A 160 21.20 0.56 11.20
CA LEU A 160 19.75 0.31 11.10
C LEU A 160 19.37 -1.14 11.43
N THR A 161 20.19 -2.09 10.99
CA THR A 161 19.94 -3.53 11.25
C THR A 161 20.19 -3.86 12.73
N ILE A 162 21.25 -3.33 13.33
CA ILE A 162 21.52 -3.43 14.78
C ILE A 162 20.38 -2.82 15.57
N TYR A 163 19.93 -1.62 15.19
CA TYR A 163 18.80 -0.94 15.83
C TYR A 163 17.54 -1.81 15.83
N GLN A 164 17.14 -2.35 14.69
CA GLN A 164 15.94 -3.20 14.59
C GLN A 164 16.06 -4.49 15.40
N TRP A 165 17.24 -5.09 15.39
CA TRP A 165 17.52 -6.28 16.16
C TRP A 165 17.41 -6.03 17.67
N MET A 166 18.10 -5.02 18.17
CA MET A 166 18.07 -4.66 19.59
C MET A 166 16.68 -4.19 20.03
N LYS A 167 15.95 -3.44 19.18
CA LYS A 167 14.54 -3.07 19.41
C LYS A 167 13.67 -4.30 19.60
N SER A 168 13.91 -5.37 18.85
CA SER A 168 13.13 -6.61 18.92
C SER A 168 13.31 -7.37 20.24
N PHE A 169 14.48 -7.33 20.87
CA PHE A 169 14.66 -7.90 22.20
C PHE A 169 14.14 -6.98 23.30
N ARG A 170 14.47 -5.69 23.22
CA ARG A 170 14.06 -4.71 24.23
C ARG A 170 12.54 -4.55 24.33
N SER A 171 11.78 -4.93 23.30
CA SER A 171 10.31 -4.95 23.34
C SER A 171 9.75 -6.01 24.31
N GLY A 172 10.53 -7.03 24.67
CA GLY A 172 10.09 -8.16 25.48
C GLY A 172 9.08 -9.09 24.81
N MET A 173 8.87 -8.96 23.50
CA MET A 173 7.89 -9.79 22.76
C MET A 173 8.39 -11.22 22.46
N ILE A 174 9.65 -11.55 22.77
CA ILE A 174 10.23 -12.86 22.53
C ILE A 174 10.37 -13.57 23.87
N ASP A 175 9.39 -14.41 24.21
CA ASP A 175 9.37 -15.14 25.49
C ASP A 175 10.66 -15.91 25.72
N TYR A 176 11.06 -16.05 27.00
CA TYR A 176 12.27 -16.76 27.44
C TYR A 176 13.60 -16.12 27.01
N ILE A 177 13.58 -14.97 26.35
CA ILE A 177 14.77 -14.15 26.09
C ILE A 177 14.62 -12.83 26.87
N SER A 178 15.58 -12.54 27.75
CA SER A 178 15.53 -11.31 28.56
C SER A 178 15.56 -10.06 27.67
N PRO A 179 14.73 -9.03 27.92
CA PRO A 179 14.85 -7.74 27.24
C PRO A 179 16.22 -7.06 27.39
N THR A 180 16.97 -7.45 28.44
CA THR A 180 18.30 -6.94 28.77
C THR A 180 19.45 -7.85 28.30
N VAL A 181 19.16 -8.87 27.49
CA VAL A 181 20.16 -9.88 27.05
C VAL A 181 21.39 -9.26 26.35
N LEU A 182 21.26 -8.02 25.85
CA LEU A 182 22.33 -7.29 25.15
C LEU A 182 22.89 -6.08 25.91
N ASP A 183 22.52 -5.85 27.18
CA ASP A 183 22.92 -4.63 27.91
C ASP A 183 24.44 -4.55 28.20
N GLY A 184 25.13 -5.71 28.21
CA GLY A 184 26.58 -5.78 28.43
C GLY A 184 27.46 -5.38 27.23
N TYR A 185 26.88 -5.05 26.08
CA TYR A 185 27.61 -4.78 24.84
C TYR A 185 27.60 -3.29 24.49
N GLU A 186 28.60 -2.55 24.96
CA GLU A 186 28.64 -1.08 24.94
C GLU A 186 28.39 -0.48 23.54
N LEU A 187 29.08 -0.97 22.50
CA LEU A 187 29.01 -0.35 21.17
C LEU A 187 27.71 -0.69 20.45
N LEU A 188 27.15 -1.88 20.70
CA LEU A 188 25.80 -2.21 20.24
C LEU A 188 24.78 -1.24 20.85
N ASN A 189 24.84 -1.01 22.17
CA ASN A 189 23.94 -0.08 22.85
C ASN A 189 24.12 1.37 22.37
N ALA A 190 25.36 1.82 22.17
CA ALA A 190 25.64 3.14 21.60
C ALA A 190 25.10 3.28 20.17
N THR A 191 25.23 2.23 19.34
CA THR A 191 24.68 2.20 17.97
C THR A 191 23.16 2.26 17.98
N PHE A 192 22.50 1.50 18.86
CA PHE A 192 21.06 1.59 19.04
C PHE A 192 20.64 3.00 19.41
N ASP A 193 21.28 3.61 20.40
CA ASP A 193 20.94 4.94 20.88
C ASP A 193 21.11 6.02 19.80
N LYS A 194 22.18 5.94 19.00
CA LYS A 194 22.41 6.83 17.86
C LYS A 194 21.23 6.76 16.87
N VAL A 195 20.81 5.56 16.49
CA VAL A 195 19.71 5.38 15.54
C VAL A 195 18.36 5.76 16.18
N ALA A 196 18.12 5.37 17.44
CA ALA A 196 16.89 5.65 18.16
C ALA A 196 16.63 7.15 18.36
N LYS A 197 17.70 7.95 18.54
CA LYS A 197 17.65 9.41 18.71
C LYS A 197 17.58 10.18 17.39
N HIS A 198 17.79 9.51 16.24
CA HIS A 198 17.77 10.18 14.95
C HIS A 198 16.36 10.72 14.64
N PRO A 199 16.18 12.03 14.33
CA PRO A 199 14.85 12.64 14.20
C PRO A 199 13.92 11.92 13.23
N LYS A 200 14.41 11.53 12.04
CA LYS A 200 13.61 10.76 11.07
C LYS A 200 13.25 9.35 11.53
N VAL A 201 14.04 8.73 12.41
CA VAL A 201 13.72 7.41 12.97
C VAL A 201 12.62 7.57 14.02
N VAL A 202 12.71 8.60 14.86
CA VAL A 202 11.64 8.95 15.81
C VAL A 202 10.34 9.25 15.08
N GLU A 203 10.40 10.08 14.04
CA GLU A 203 9.27 10.40 13.18
C GLU A 203 8.68 9.13 12.55
N TRP A 204 9.50 8.32 11.86
CA TRP A 204 9.06 7.06 11.27
C TRP A 204 8.34 6.19 12.31
N ASN A 205 8.94 5.96 13.48
CA ASN A 205 8.32 5.13 14.51
C ASN A 205 7.01 5.70 15.10
N SER A 206 6.77 7.01 14.95
CA SER A 206 5.53 7.65 15.40
C SER A 206 4.40 7.58 14.37
N LEU A 207 4.73 7.30 13.10
CA LEU A 207 3.72 7.15 12.05
C LEU A 207 2.87 5.90 12.28
N PRO A 208 1.57 5.95 11.97
CA PRO A 208 0.74 4.75 11.95
C PRO A 208 1.24 3.82 10.84
N HIS A 209 1.68 2.63 11.23
CA HIS A 209 2.21 1.59 10.33
C HIS A 209 1.24 0.44 10.09
N ASP A 210 0.13 0.42 10.81
CA ASP A 210 -0.93 -0.56 10.68
C ASP A 210 -1.90 -0.15 9.57
N THR A 211 -2.58 -1.13 8.97
CA THR A 211 -3.70 -0.86 8.09
C THR A 211 -4.79 -0.13 8.88
N PRO A 212 -5.28 1.03 8.42
CA PRO A 212 -6.31 1.78 9.12
C PRO A 212 -7.59 0.96 9.26
N LYS A 213 -8.37 1.20 10.32
CA LYS A 213 -9.73 0.68 10.40
C LYS A 213 -10.62 1.50 9.47
N LEU A 214 -11.19 0.83 8.48
CA LEU A 214 -11.97 1.45 7.42
C LEU A 214 -13.44 1.06 7.52
N LYS A 215 -14.34 2.06 7.49
CA LYS A 215 -15.78 1.84 7.33
C LYS A 215 -16.36 2.73 6.25
N LEU A 216 -16.77 2.13 5.14
CA LEU A 216 -17.40 2.82 4.01
C LEU A 216 -18.91 2.85 4.22
N LYS A 217 -19.52 4.04 4.23
CA LYS A 217 -20.97 4.22 4.32
C LYS A 217 -21.54 4.65 2.98
N TYR A 218 -22.46 3.87 2.44
CA TYR A 218 -23.16 4.20 1.20
C TYR A 218 -24.53 3.53 1.10
N PHE A 219 -25.28 3.82 0.04
CA PHE A 219 -26.56 3.17 -0.25
C PHE A 219 -26.37 1.68 -0.65
N PRO A 220 -27.41 0.83 -0.52
CA PRO A 220 -27.42 -0.56 -0.96
C PRO A 220 -27.55 -0.68 -2.49
N VAL A 221 -26.79 0.13 -3.22
CA VAL A 221 -26.65 0.10 -4.67
C VAL A 221 -25.16 0.29 -5.03
N PRO A 222 -24.72 -0.10 -6.23
CA PRO A 222 -23.32 0.10 -6.63
C PRO A 222 -22.93 1.59 -6.63
N GLY A 223 -23.60 2.37 -7.47
CA GLY A 223 -23.47 3.83 -7.53
C GLY A 223 -22.03 4.34 -7.50
N ARG A 224 -21.80 5.42 -6.76
CA ARG A 224 -20.49 6.07 -6.62
C ARG A 224 -19.52 5.32 -5.68
N ALA A 225 -20.00 4.35 -4.90
CA ALA A 225 -19.16 3.60 -3.96
C ALA A 225 -18.57 2.31 -4.54
N GLU A 226 -19.16 1.76 -5.60
CA GLU A 226 -18.67 0.54 -6.24
C GLU A 226 -17.18 0.54 -6.59
N PRO A 227 -16.62 1.59 -7.24
CA PRO A 227 -15.18 1.59 -7.52
C PRO A 227 -14.34 1.59 -6.24
N ILE A 228 -14.82 2.18 -5.14
CA ILE A 228 -14.14 2.19 -3.84
C ILE A 228 -14.16 0.79 -3.23
N ARG A 229 -15.32 0.12 -3.24
CA ARG A 229 -15.48 -1.26 -2.74
C ARG A 229 -14.56 -2.23 -3.50
N LEU A 230 -14.58 -2.17 -4.83
CA LEU A 230 -13.70 -2.98 -5.67
C LEU A 230 -12.23 -2.68 -5.40
N THR A 231 -11.86 -1.42 -5.19
CA THR A 231 -10.48 -1.03 -4.87
C THR A 231 -10.00 -1.69 -3.57
N PHE A 232 -10.77 -1.61 -2.49
CA PHE A 232 -10.42 -2.27 -1.23
C PHE A 232 -10.39 -3.80 -1.37
N PHE A 233 -11.37 -4.37 -2.05
CA PHE A 233 -11.46 -5.82 -2.24
C PHE A 233 -10.29 -6.38 -3.06
N ILE A 234 -9.93 -5.72 -4.16
CA ILE A 234 -8.79 -6.08 -5.01
C ILE A 234 -7.48 -5.91 -4.23
N GLY A 235 -7.35 -4.82 -3.48
CA GLY A 235 -6.21 -4.56 -2.60
C GLY A 235 -6.12 -5.50 -1.40
N GLY A 236 -7.12 -6.35 -1.16
CA GLY A 236 -7.23 -7.21 0.03
C GLY A 236 -7.23 -6.41 1.34
N ILE A 237 -7.72 -5.18 1.29
CA ILE A 237 -7.81 -4.27 2.43
C ILE A 237 -9.12 -4.56 3.14
N ALA A 238 -9.05 -4.93 4.41
CA ALA A 238 -10.23 -5.13 5.24
C ALA A 238 -10.96 -3.80 5.46
N PHE A 239 -12.27 -3.78 5.21
CA PHE A 239 -13.14 -2.64 5.49
C PHE A 239 -14.55 -3.13 5.84
N GLU A 240 -15.28 -2.32 6.59
CA GLU A 240 -16.72 -2.51 6.85
C GLU A 240 -17.54 -1.77 5.77
N ASP A 241 -18.40 -2.47 5.04
CA ASP A 241 -19.34 -1.89 4.06
C ASP A 241 -20.71 -1.66 4.73
N GLU A 242 -20.90 -0.48 5.34
CA GLU A 242 -22.16 -0.10 5.98
C GLU A 242 -23.15 0.44 4.93
N ARG A 243 -24.19 -0.35 4.64
CA ARG A 243 -25.21 -0.03 3.64
C ARG A 243 -26.44 0.57 4.29
N LEU A 244 -26.73 1.83 3.97
CA LEU A 244 -27.83 2.61 4.56
C LEU A 244 -28.98 2.79 3.58
N SER A 245 -30.21 2.57 4.04
CA SER A 245 -31.42 3.02 3.35
C SER A 245 -31.50 4.55 3.29
N PHE A 246 -32.40 5.07 2.43
CA PHE A 246 -32.64 6.53 2.36
C PHE A 246 -33.16 7.09 3.70
N ASP A 247 -33.95 6.33 4.46
CA ASP A 247 -34.47 6.74 5.76
C ASP A 247 -33.38 6.78 6.84
N GLU A 248 -32.46 5.80 6.84
CA GLU A 248 -31.30 5.81 7.73
C GLU A 248 -30.34 6.96 7.39
N PHE A 249 -30.09 7.18 6.10
CA PHE A 249 -29.33 8.33 5.64
C PHE A 249 -29.96 9.65 6.09
N ALA A 250 -31.29 9.81 5.97
CA ALA A 250 -31.97 11.03 6.38
C ALA A 250 -31.74 11.38 7.86
N LYS A 251 -31.59 10.37 8.73
CA LYS A 251 -31.33 10.55 10.17
C LYS A 251 -29.91 11.03 10.47
N ILE A 252 -28.92 10.59 9.69
CA ILE A 252 -27.50 10.93 9.91
C ILE A 252 -27.00 12.04 8.99
N LYS A 253 -27.76 12.44 7.97
CA LYS A 253 -27.32 13.35 6.91
C LYS A 253 -26.63 14.61 7.44
N ALA A 254 -27.23 15.26 8.45
CA ALA A 254 -26.71 16.50 9.02
C ALA A 254 -25.41 16.34 9.84
N SER A 255 -25.04 15.12 10.22
CA SER A 255 -23.77 14.83 10.91
C SER A 255 -22.63 14.45 9.95
N LEU A 256 -22.94 14.20 8.68
CA LEU A 256 -21.94 13.82 7.68
C LEU A 256 -21.26 15.05 7.07
N PRO A 257 -19.96 14.97 6.73
CA PRO A 257 -19.29 16.02 5.96
C PRO A 257 -20.04 16.31 4.66
N PHE A 258 -20.35 17.60 4.45
CA PHE A 258 -21.11 18.10 3.30
C PHE A 258 -22.51 17.46 3.11
N ASN A 259 -23.08 16.84 4.15
CA ASN A 259 -24.43 16.28 4.13
C ASN A 259 -24.69 15.25 3.02
N GLN A 260 -23.67 14.48 2.63
CA GLN A 260 -23.74 13.57 1.48
C GLN A 260 -22.97 12.25 1.72
N MET A 261 -23.24 11.28 0.85
CA MET A 261 -22.54 10.00 0.77
C MET A 261 -21.98 9.77 -0.64
N PRO A 262 -20.91 8.97 -0.82
CA PRO A 262 -20.25 8.15 0.20
C PRO A 262 -19.39 8.95 1.19
N VAL A 263 -19.22 8.37 2.38
CA VAL A 263 -18.21 8.76 3.37
C VAL A 263 -17.39 7.53 3.77
N LEU A 264 -16.13 7.75 4.13
CA LEU A 264 -15.24 6.72 4.67
C LEU A 264 -14.79 7.16 6.06
N ASP A 265 -15.00 6.32 7.06
CA ASP A 265 -14.39 6.46 8.38
C ASP A 265 -13.00 5.81 8.34
N VAL A 266 -11.97 6.57 8.71
CA VAL A 266 -10.56 6.16 8.77
C VAL A 266 -10.10 6.38 10.21
N ASP A 267 -10.03 5.31 10.99
CA ASP A 267 -9.63 5.37 12.42
C ASP A 267 -10.39 6.43 13.25
N GLY A 268 -11.67 6.65 12.94
CA GLY A 268 -12.54 7.63 13.62
C GLY A 268 -12.64 8.98 12.92
N GLU A 269 -11.81 9.27 11.90
CA GLU A 269 -11.96 10.44 11.06
C GLU A 269 -12.88 10.16 9.87
N VAL A 270 -13.97 10.90 9.75
CA VAL A 270 -14.92 10.75 8.63
C VAL A 270 -14.52 11.66 7.48
N ILE A 271 -14.03 11.06 6.39
CA ILE A 271 -13.72 11.74 5.12
C ILE A 271 -14.83 11.53 4.08
N SER A 272 -14.91 12.39 3.07
CA SER A 272 -16.00 12.42 2.09
C SER A 272 -15.50 12.72 0.68
N GLN A 273 -16.42 12.77 -0.30
CA GLN A 273 -16.20 12.91 -1.75
C GLN A 273 -15.72 11.60 -2.39
N SER A 274 -16.55 11.03 -3.27
CA SER A 274 -16.30 9.70 -3.86
C SER A 274 -14.95 9.58 -4.57
N VAL A 275 -14.54 10.61 -5.33
CA VAL A 275 -13.24 10.58 -6.03
C VAL A 275 -12.06 10.70 -5.06
N ALA A 276 -12.16 11.53 -4.02
CA ALA A 276 -11.11 11.66 -3.03
C ALA A 276 -10.94 10.36 -2.23
N ILE A 277 -12.05 9.75 -1.81
CA ILE A 277 -12.05 8.43 -1.16
C ILE A 277 -11.46 7.37 -2.10
N LEU A 278 -11.82 7.38 -3.39
CA LEU A 278 -11.30 6.43 -4.37
C LEU A 278 -9.78 6.57 -4.56
N ARG A 279 -9.24 7.79 -4.60
CA ARG A 279 -7.77 8.00 -4.62
C ARG A 279 -7.09 7.48 -3.36
N TYR A 280 -7.69 7.73 -2.19
CA TYR A 280 -7.17 7.23 -0.92
C TYR A 280 -7.14 5.70 -0.90
N ALA A 281 -8.26 5.06 -1.24
CA ALA A 281 -8.36 3.62 -1.39
C ALA A 281 -7.36 3.07 -2.42
N GLY A 282 -7.22 3.75 -3.57
CA GLY A 282 -6.28 3.37 -4.62
C GLY A 282 -4.84 3.45 -4.17
N THR A 283 -4.49 4.46 -3.38
CA THR A 283 -3.15 4.61 -2.81
C THR A 283 -2.84 3.47 -1.84
N LEU A 284 -3.78 3.13 -0.95
CA LEU A 284 -3.61 1.99 -0.04
C LEU A 284 -3.51 0.66 -0.79
N ALA A 285 -4.26 0.49 -1.87
CA ALA A 285 -4.32 -0.75 -2.65
C ALA A 285 -3.18 -0.88 -3.68
N GLY A 286 -2.35 0.15 -3.88
CA GLY A 286 -1.37 0.21 -4.97
C GLY A 286 -2.02 0.29 -6.36
N LEU A 287 -3.26 0.79 -6.46
CA LEU A 287 -4.03 1.00 -7.70
C LEU A 287 -4.10 2.49 -8.10
N TYR A 288 -3.34 3.35 -7.42
CA TYR A 288 -3.16 4.77 -7.76
C TYR A 288 -1.66 5.09 -7.80
N PRO A 289 -1.14 5.65 -8.91
CA PRO A 289 0.30 5.87 -9.11
C PRO A 289 0.78 7.13 -8.36
N SER A 290 0.76 7.11 -7.02
CA SER A 290 1.04 8.29 -6.17
C SER A 290 2.44 8.89 -6.33
N LEU A 291 3.39 8.11 -6.87
CA LEU A 291 4.78 8.53 -7.05
C LEU A 291 5.10 9.02 -8.47
N ASP A 292 4.25 8.72 -9.47
CA ASP A 292 4.39 9.21 -10.84
C ASP A 292 3.34 10.30 -11.09
N THR A 293 3.80 11.55 -11.12
CA THR A 293 2.91 12.72 -11.23
C THR A 293 2.14 12.77 -12.54
N LEU A 294 2.71 12.28 -13.65
CA LEU A 294 2.02 12.28 -14.94
C LEU A 294 1.01 11.13 -15.02
N ALA A 295 1.38 9.94 -14.53
CA ALA A 295 0.44 8.82 -14.44
C ALA A 295 -0.74 9.16 -13.49
N ALA A 296 -0.46 9.78 -12.34
CA ALA A 296 -1.47 10.27 -11.40
C ALA A 296 -2.40 11.28 -12.07
N TYR A 297 -1.85 12.24 -12.82
CA TYR A 297 -2.64 13.21 -13.58
C TYR A 297 -3.59 12.52 -14.58
N ARG A 298 -3.12 11.51 -15.33
CA ARG A 298 -3.96 10.78 -16.28
C ARG A 298 -5.14 10.08 -15.59
N VAL A 299 -4.89 9.47 -14.42
CA VAL A 299 -5.94 8.89 -13.60
C VAL A 299 -6.92 9.96 -13.14
N ASP A 300 -6.42 11.05 -12.57
CA ASP A 300 -7.25 12.14 -12.05
C ASP A 300 -8.10 12.84 -13.11
N GLU A 301 -7.59 12.99 -14.33
CA GLU A 301 -8.33 13.55 -15.46
C GLU A 301 -9.56 12.69 -15.80
N ILE A 302 -9.41 11.36 -15.84
CA ILE A 302 -10.53 10.43 -16.06
C ILE A 302 -11.54 10.51 -14.91
N LEU A 303 -11.07 10.50 -13.66
CA LEU A 303 -11.94 10.59 -12.49
C LEU A 303 -12.71 11.91 -12.44
N ALA A 304 -12.07 13.03 -12.81
CA ALA A 304 -12.69 14.34 -12.86
C ALA A 304 -13.82 14.42 -13.92
N LEU A 305 -13.59 13.88 -15.12
CA LEU A 305 -14.62 13.82 -16.17
C LEU A 305 -15.85 13.00 -15.74
N ILE A 306 -15.61 11.89 -15.04
CA ILE A 306 -16.69 11.04 -14.51
C ILE A 306 -17.45 11.76 -13.40
N ASP A 307 -16.74 12.40 -12.48
CA ASP A 307 -17.39 13.15 -11.39
C ASP A 307 -18.21 14.32 -11.91
N GLU A 308 -17.71 15.07 -12.90
CA GLU A 308 -18.43 16.16 -13.53
C GLU A 308 -19.78 15.68 -14.11
N MET A 309 -19.81 14.52 -14.77
CA MET A 309 -21.05 13.94 -15.30
C MET A 309 -22.07 13.65 -14.20
N PHE A 310 -21.66 12.97 -13.13
CA PHE A 310 -22.57 12.61 -12.03
C PHE A 310 -22.94 13.80 -11.13
N SER A 311 -22.11 14.84 -11.10
CA SER A 311 -22.32 16.06 -10.32
C SER A 311 -23.08 17.12 -11.10
N ASN A 312 -23.25 16.94 -12.42
CA ASN A 312 -24.04 17.81 -13.28
C ASN A 312 -25.48 17.96 -12.76
N PRO A 313 -26.04 19.18 -12.68
CA PRO A 313 -27.41 19.41 -12.23
C PRO A 313 -28.46 18.55 -12.96
N ALA A 314 -28.34 18.42 -14.30
CA ALA A 314 -29.26 17.61 -15.08
C ALA A 314 -29.22 16.13 -14.67
N TRP A 315 -28.05 15.60 -14.29
CA TRP A 315 -27.96 14.26 -13.73
C TRP A 315 -28.58 14.19 -12.34
N ARG A 316 -28.22 15.12 -11.44
CA ARG A 316 -28.66 15.12 -10.04
C ARG A 316 -30.18 15.24 -9.90
N GLU A 317 -30.82 16.05 -10.72
CA GLU A 317 -32.28 16.20 -10.71
C GLU A 317 -32.99 14.88 -11.02
N THR A 318 -32.44 14.03 -11.89
CA THR A 318 -33.03 12.69 -12.17
C THR A 318 -32.95 11.72 -11.00
N VAL A 319 -32.11 11.98 -10.00
CA VAL A 319 -31.97 11.12 -8.82
C VAL A 319 -33.08 11.40 -7.79
N SER A 320 -33.59 12.64 -7.75
CA SER A 320 -34.64 13.08 -6.83
C SER A 320 -36.04 13.11 -7.44
N GLU A 321 -36.17 13.00 -8.76
CA GLU A 321 -37.47 13.01 -9.44
C GLU A 321 -38.18 11.65 -9.29
N SER A 322 -39.46 11.70 -8.91
CA SER A 322 -40.31 10.53 -8.66
C SER A 322 -41.38 10.31 -9.74
N ASP A 323 -41.72 11.36 -10.50
CA ASP A 323 -42.70 11.30 -11.59
C ASP A 323 -42.11 10.53 -12.79
N PRO A 324 -42.69 9.37 -13.19
CA PRO A 324 -42.11 8.52 -14.22
C PRO A 324 -41.96 9.20 -15.58
N ASP A 325 -42.93 10.02 -15.99
CA ASP A 325 -42.95 10.66 -17.32
C ASP A 325 -41.93 11.80 -17.40
N LYS A 326 -41.84 12.62 -16.34
CA LYS A 326 -40.79 13.64 -16.22
C LYS A 326 -39.41 13.01 -16.16
N LEU A 327 -39.25 11.97 -15.34
CA LEU A 327 -37.99 11.26 -15.18
C LEU A 327 -37.51 10.65 -16.50
N GLN A 328 -38.41 10.06 -17.28
CA GLN A 328 -38.09 9.56 -18.62
C GLN A 328 -37.60 10.70 -19.52
N LYS A 329 -38.33 11.81 -19.63
CA LYS A 329 -37.93 12.96 -20.48
C LYS A 329 -36.58 13.55 -20.09
N MET A 330 -36.33 13.70 -18.78
CA MET A 330 -35.03 14.20 -18.29
C MET A 330 -33.90 13.26 -18.69
N ARG A 331 -34.12 11.94 -18.56
CA ARG A 331 -33.16 10.91 -18.95
C ARG A 331 -32.94 10.85 -20.47
N GLU A 332 -33.96 11.06 -21.28
CA GLU A 332 -33.82 11.23 -22.73
C GLU A 332 -32.91 12.43 -23.06
N GLY A 333 -33.03 13.53 -22.32
CA GLY A 333 -32.12 14.68 -22.41
C GLY A 333 -30.68 14.33 -22.05
N LEU A 334 -30.46 13.53 -21.00
CA LEU A 334 -29.13 13.01 -20.67
C LEU A 334 -28.56 12.13 -21.79
N SER A 335 -29.40 11.26 -22.36
CA SER A 335 -29.04 10.34 -23.44
C SER A 335 -28.73 11.04 -24.76
N ALA A 336 -29.35 12.18 -25.03
CA ALA A 336 -29.10 12.97 -26.23
C ALA A 336 -27.92 13.96 -26.07
N GLY A 337 -27.47 14.22 -24.84
CA GLY A 337 -26.52 15.29 -24.55
C GLY A 337 -25.38 14.85 -23.64
N LEU A 338 -25.60 14.96 -22.32
CA LEU A 338 -24.54 14.84 -21.31
C LEU A 338 -23.80 13.50 -21.42
N ILE A 339 -24.51 12.38 -21.52
CA ILE A 339 -23.91 11.04 -21.48
C ILE A 339 -23.01 10.81 -22.71
N PRO A 340 -23.49 10.91 -23.98
CA PRO A 340 -22.62 10.72 -25.14
C PRO A 340 -21.45 11.71 -25.18
N LYS A 341 -21.66 12.96 -24.75
CA LYS A 341 -20.60 13.97 -24.69
C LYS A 341 -19.45 13.55 -23.76
N THR A 342 -19.78 13.15 -22.53
CA THR A 342 -18.78 12.66 -21.56
C THR A 342 -18.10 11.38 -22.06
N LEU A 343 -18.87 10.40 -22.54
CA LEU A 343 -18.32 9.14 -23.06
C LEU A 343 -17.37 9.38 -24.25
N ASN A 344 -17.67 10.33 -25.13
CA ASN A 344 -16.79 10.70 -26.24
C ASN A 344 -15.48 11.36 -25.77
N PHE A 345 -15.50 12.14 -24.68
CA PHE A 345 -14.26 12.67 -24.10
C PHE A 345 -13.42 11.57 -23.47
N LEU A 346 -14.03 10.68 -22.70
CA LEU A 346 -13.36 9.53 -22.11
C LEU A 346 -12.77 8.61 -23.18
N GLU A 347 -13.54 8.27 -24.21
CA GLU A 347 -13.12 7.45 -25.35
C GLU A 347 -11.86 8.02 -26.02
N LYS A 348 -11.84 9.34 -26.29
CA LYS A 348 -10.69 10.02 -26.89
C LYS A 348 -9.45 9.97 -25.99
N ARG A 349 -9.60 10.15 -24.68
CA ARG A 349 -8.47 10.10 -23.73
C ARG A 349 -7.92 8.69 -23.60
N VAL A 350 -8.78 7.69 -23.41
CA VAL A 350 -8.37 6.28 -23.33
C VAL A 350 -7.69 5.85 -24.63
N ALA A 351 -8.18 6.27 -25.80
CA ALA A 351 -7.53 6.00 -27.08
C ALA A 351 -6.15 6.67 -27.20
N GLN A 352 -5.97 7.88 -26.65
CA GLN A 352 -4.69 8.59 -26.67
C GLN A 352 -3.65 7.98 -25.73
N PHE A 353 -4.06 7.34 -24.65
CA PHE A 353 -3.14 6.65 -23.75
C PHE A 353 -2.62 5.34 -24.32
N ASP A 354 -3.35 4.73 -25.26
CA ASP A 354 -2.94 3.56 -26.06
C ASP A 354 -2.36 2.42 -25.21
N ALA A 355 -3.16 1.95 -24.25
CA ALA A 355 -2.73 0.94 -23.29
C ALA A 355 -3.80 -0.14 -23.08
N SER A 356 -3.41 -1.28 -22.51
CA SER A 356 -4.32 -2.41 -22.23
C SER A 356 -5.41 -2.10 -21.21
N TYR A 357 -5.17 -1.14 -20.31
CA TYR A 357 -6.14 -0.57 -19.37
C TYR A 357 -6.51 0.87 -19.80
N ALA A 358 -7.12 1.65 -18.92
CA ALA A 358 -7.60 2.99 -19.22
C ALA A 358 -6.46 3.98 -19.41
N THR A 359 -5.41 3.91 -18.58
CA THR A 359 -4.34 4.92 -18.54
C THR A 359 -2.93 4.36 -18.69
N CYS A 360 -2.74 3.06 -18.45
CA CYS A 360 -1.45 2.35 -18.49
C CYS A 360 -1.65 0.83 -18.71
N GLU A 361 -0.59 0.02 -18.53
CA GLU A 361 -0.60 -1.43 -18.76
C GLU A 361 -1.09 -2.26 -17.56
N HIS A 362 -1.55 -1.61 -16.49
CA HIS A 362 -2.02 -2.27 -15.28
C HIS A 362 -3.31 -1.63 -14.78
N LEU A 363 -4.05 -2.37 -13.98
CA LEU A 363 -5.31 -1.92 -13.39
C LEU A 363 -5.09 -0.71 -12.48
N THR A 364 -5.89 0.34 -12.67
CA THR A 364 -5.91 1.52 -11.81
C THR A 364 -7.34 1.84 -11.34
N VAL A 365 -7.47 2.79 -10.42
CA VAL A 365 -8.79 3.31 -10.02
C VAL A 365 -9.56 4.00 -11.16
N ALA A 366 -8.88 4.45 -12.24
CA ALA A 366 -9.55 4.98 -13.42
C ALA A 366 -10.37 3.90 -14.15
N ASP A 367 -9.81 2.69 -14.26
CA ASP A 367 -10.48 1.53 -14.85
C ASP A 367 -11.73 1.15 -14.07
N LEU A 368 -11.61 1.09 -12.74
CA LEU A 368 -12.73 0.76 -11.86
C LEU A 368 -13.85 1.82 -11.94
N ALA A 369 -13.49 3.09 -12.09
CA ALA A 369 -14.45 4.17 -12.29
C ALA A 369 -15.17 4.07 -13.65
N ILE A 370 -14.44 3.81 -14.75
CA ILE A 370 -15.02 3.58 -16.08
C ILE A 370 -15.93 2.35 -16.05
N TYR A 371 -15.47 1.25 -15.45
CA TYR A 371 -16.24 0.03 -15.27
C TYR A 371 -17.57 0.30 -14.56
N ALA A 372 -17.55 1.02 -13.44
CA ALA A 372 -18.76 1.36 -12.69
C ALA A 372 -19.73 2.24 -13.49
N VAL A 373 -19.24 3.21 -14.26
CA VAL A 373 -20.07 4.04 -15.16
C VAL A 373 -20.74 3.16 -16.22
N LEU A 374 -19.97 2.32 -16.92
CA LEU A 374 -20.50 1.46 -17.97
C LEU A 374 -21.46 0.41 -17.41
N LEU A 375 -21.20 -0.12 -16.22
CA LEU A 375 -22.10 -1.04 -15.52
C LEU A 375 -23.48 -0.40 -15.28
N ILE A 376 -23.50 0.85 -14.80
CA ILE A 376 -24.75 1.61 -14.57
C ILE A 376 -25.51 1.83 -15.88
N LEU A 377 -24.81 2.24 -16.95
CA LEU A 377 -25.43 2.58 -18.23
C LEU A 377 -25.92 1.32 -18.97
N LYS A 378 -25.17 0.23 -18.95
CA LYS A 378 -25.55 -1.07 -19.53
C LYS A 378 -26.74 -1.72 -18.83
N GLY A 379 -27.01 -1.37 -17.57
CA GLY A 379 -28.23 -1.80 -16.88
C GLY A 379 -29.51 -1.27 -17.54
N GLY A 380 -29.43 -0.15 -18.27
CA GLY A 380 -30.57 0.49 -18.92
C GLY A 380 -31.59 1.08 -17.93
N ARG A 381 -32.25 2.17 -18.33
CA ARG A 381 -33.35 2.80 -17.56
C ARG A 381 -34.34 3.45 -18.53
N PRO A 382 -35.60 3.71 -18.15
CA PRO A 382 -36.49 4.54 -18.97
C PRO A 382 -35.80 5.85 -19.39
N GLY A 383 -35.71 6.11 -20.69
CA GLY A 383 -35.00 7.25 -21.27
C GLY A 383 -33.47 7.09 -21.47
N ILE A 384 -32.85 6.02 -20.98
CA ILE A 384 -31.42 5.68 -21.22
C ILE A 384 -31.30 4.25 -21.75
N PRO A 385 -31.02 4.07 -23.05
CA PRO A 385 -30.91 2.72 -23.61
C PRO A 385 -29.67 2.01 -23.08
N ALA A 386 -29.78 0.70 -22.82
CA ALA A 386 -28.67 -0.13 -22.38
C ALA A 386 -27.49 -0.16 -23.39
N SER A 387 -27.80 0.07 -24.67
CA SER A 387 -26.83 0.14 -25.77
C SER A 387 -26.11 1.49 -25.90
N ILE A 388 -26.39 2.48 -25.02
CA ILE A 388 -25.79 3.83 -25.13
C ILE A 388 -24.25 3.82 -25.11
N THR A 389 -23.65 2.77 -24.56
CA THR A 389 -22.20 2.63 -24.45
C THR A 389 -21.56 1.89 -25.63
N ASP A 390 -22.35 1.23 -26.47
CA ASP A 390 -21.85 0.32 -27.52
C ASP A 390 -20.92 0.98 -28.55
N PRO A 391 -21.09 2.26 -28.94
CA PRO A 391 -20.19 2.91 -29.88
C PRO A 391 -18.76 3.15 -29.36
N PHE A 392 -18.52 3.09 -28.04
CA PHE A 392 -17.28 3.51 -27.40
C PHE A 392 -16.34 2.32 -27.15
N GLN A 393 -15.67 1.86 -28.22
CA GLN A 393 -14.93 0.59 -28.22
C GLN A 393 -13.75 0.57 -27.24
N ASN A 394 -13.07 1.69 -27.00
CA ASN A 394 -12.01 1.73 -25.99
C ASN A 394 -12.56 1.61 -24.57
N LEU A 395 -13.70 2.25 -24.29
CA LEU A 395 -14.38 2.06 -23.01
C LEU A 395 -14.92 0.63 -22.85
N GLN A 396 -15.43 0.01 -23.92
CA GLN A 396 -15.83 -1.40 -23.89
C GLN A 396 -14.66 -2.33 -23.58
N ARG A 397 -13.48 -2.08 -24.17
CA ARG A 397 -12.25 -2.82 -23.86
C ARG A 397 -11.92 -2.72 -22.37
N VAL A 398 -11.89 -1.51 -21.81
CA VAL A 398 -11.62 -1.28 -20.37
C VAL A 398 -12.65 -2.02 -19.50
N PHE A 399 -13.93 -1.96 -19.87
CA PHE A 399 -14.98 -2.65 -19.15
C PHE A 399 -14.78 -4.18 -19.12
N GLU A 400 -14.47 -4.79 -20.27
CA GLU A 400 -14.30 -6.25 -20.33
C GLU A 400 -13.03 -6.73 -19.62
N VAL A 401 -11.92 -5.98 -19.66
CA VAL A 401 -10.70 -6.37 -18.89
C VAL A 401 -10.94 -6.28 -17.39
N VAL A 402 -11.67 -5.27 -16.90
CA VAL A 402 -12.03 -5.16 -15.48
C VAL A 402 -13.02 -6.25 -15.08
N LYS A 403 -14.04 -6.50 -15.90
CA LYS A 403 -15.05 -7.54 -15.65
C LYS A 403 -14.44 -8.94 -15.60
N ALA A 404 -13.39 -9.21 -16.38
CA ALA A 404 -12.68 -10.47 -16.39
C ALA A 404 -11.68 -10.62 -15.22
N HIS A 405 -11.40 -9.56 -14.46
CA HIS A 405 -10.46 -9.62 -13.34
C HIS A 405 -10.97 -10.58 -12.25
N PRO A 406 -10.16 -11.56 -11.78
CA PRO A 406 -10.64 -12.61 -10.87
C PRO A 406 -11.32 -12.09 -9.60
N LYS A 407 -10.76 -11.03 -8.99
CA LYS A 407 -11.36 -10.39 -7.80
C LYS A 407 -12.66 -9.64 -8.10
N VAL A 408 -12.84 -9.12 -9.32
CA VAL A 408 -14.10 -8.47 -9.72
C VAL A 408 -15.18 -9.52 -9.93
N VAL A 409 -14.83 -10.65 -10.56
CA VAL A 409 -15.74 -11.81 -10.70
C VAL A 409 -16.16 -12.34 -9.32
N GLU A 410 -15.20 -12.54 -8.41
CA GLU A 410 -15.46 -12.97 -7.03
C GLU A 410 -16.38 -11.99 -6.30
N TRP A 411 -16.08 -10.69 -6.37
CA TRP A 411 -16.88 -9.64 -5.74
C TRP A 411 -18.31 -9.61 -6.28
N ASN A 412 -18.47 -9.61 -7.61
CA ASN A 412 -19.79 -9.57 -8.24
C ASN A 412 -20.61 -10.82 -7.88
N ALA A 413 -20.01 -12.01 -7.84
CA ALA A 413 -20.71 -13.23 -7.46
C ALA A 413 -21.22 -13.21 -6.01
N ALA A 414 -20.46 -12.59 -5.10
CA ALA A 414 -20.84 -12.46 -3.69
C ALA A 414 -21.91 -11.38 -3.44
N HIS A 415 -22.12 -10.46 -4.39
CA HIS A 415 -23.00 -9.28 -4.23
C HIS A 415 -24.02 -9.13 -5.37
N ALA A 416 -24.27 -10.20 -6.14
CA ALA A 416 -25.21 -10.25 -7.26
C ALA A 416 -26.69 -10.20 -6.83
#